data_AF-A0A960XTH1-F1
#
_entry.id   AF-A0A960XTH1-F1
#
_cell.length_a   1.000
_cell.length_b   1.000
_cell.length_c   1.000
_cell.angle_alpha   90.00
_cell.angle_beta   90.00
_cell.angle_gamma   90.00
#
_symmetry.space_group_name_H-M   'P 1'
#
loop_
_entity.id
_entity.type
_entity.pdbx_description
1 polymer ?
#
loop_
_entity_poly.entity_id
_entity_poly.type
_entity_poly.pdbx_seq_one_letter_code
_entity_poly.pdbx_strand_id
1 'polypeptide(L)'
;ELRGVWALDVDLNALQRVVLLGLARHPFDMTGSQVRFVRNWLGLTQTEFGKRLGVTHPAVVKWEKMGDEGSRMNLSTQRELRLWILDQLLAKDDDFRREFRVIHSMDYAHSTELLKFDISSVLAAA
;
A
#
# COMPACT_ATOMS: atom_id res chain seq x y z
N GLU A 1 -16.60 -23.28 0.40
CA GLU A 1 -16.19 -23.84 1.70
C GLU A 1 -14.68 -24.05 1.69
N LEU A 2 -13.94 -23.45 2.63
CA LEU A 2 -12.51 -23.72 2.80
C LEU A 2 -12.32 -24.32 4.19
N ARG A 3 -11.88 -25.58 4.25
CA ARG A 3 -11.63 -26.31 5.51
C ARG A 3 -12.83 -26.35 6.49
N GLY A 4 -14.06 -26.53 6.01
CA GLY A 4 -15.24 -26.68 6.88
C GLY A 4 -15.81 -25.37 7.43
N VAL A 5 -15.28 -24.22 7.03
CA VAL A 5 -15.77 -22.89 7.43
C VAL A 5 -16.36 -22.19 6.21
N TRP A 6 -17.50 -21.54 6.39
CA TRP A 6 -18.08 -20.61 5.41
C TRP A 6 -17.08 -19.48 5.18
N ALA A 7 -16.43 -19.51 4.02
CA ALA A 7 -15.55 -18.45 3.55
C ALA A 7 -16.36 -17.53 2.65
N LEU A 8 -16.18 -16.23 2.85
CA LEU A 8 -16.76 -15.20 1.98
C LEU A 8 -16.20 -15.41 0.57
N ASP A 9 -17.09 -15.51 -0.41
CA ASP A 9 -16.73 -15.65 -1.83
C ASP A 9 -16.38 -14.27 -2.39
N VAL A 10 -15.15 -13.83 -2.10
CA VAL A 10 -14.60 -12.54 -2.55
C VAL A 10 -13.34 -12.80 -3.35
N ASP A 11 -13.25 -12.15 -4.51
CA ASP A 11 -12.00 -12.09 -5.26
C ASP A 11 -10.94 -11.33 -4.45
N LEU A 12 -10.01 -12.09 -3.88
CA LEU A 12 -8.91 -11.57 -3.08
C LEU A 12 -7.96 -10.69 -3.91
N ASN A 13 -7.84 -10.91 -5.23
CA ASN A 13 -7.04 -10.06 -6.09
C ASN A 13 -7.70 -8.68 -6.25
N ALA A 14 -9.01 -8.66 -6.51
CA ALA A 14 -9.77 -7.41 -6.58
C ALA A 14 -9.69 -6.65 -5.25
N LEU A 15 -9.86 -7.34 -4.12
CA LEU A 15 -9.73 -6.75 -2.79
C LEU A 15 -8.32 -6.17 -2.56
N GLN A 16 -7.26 -6.93 -2.86
CA GLN A 16 -5.88 -6.45 -2.72
C GLN A 16 -5.63 -5.19 -3.54
N ARG A 17 -6.10 -5.14 -4.79
CA ARG A 17 -5.96 -3.96 -5.67
C ARG A 17 -6.64 -2.73 -5.07
N VAL A 18 -7.87 -2.88 -4.55
CA VAL A 18 -8.59 -1.77 -3.90
C VAL A 18 -7.86 -1.31 -2.64
N VAL A 19 -7.35 -2.24 -1.83
CA VAL A 19 -6.57 -1.91 -0.63
C VAL A 19 -5.31 -1.12 -0.99
N LEU A 20 -4.54 -1.59 -1.98
CA LEU A 20 -3.33 -0.90 -2.44
C LEU A 20 -3.60 0.50 -2.98
N LEU A 21 -4.69 0.66 -3.75
CA LEU A 21 -5.09 1.98 -4.25
C LEU A 21 -5.49 2.92 -3.10
N GLY A 22 -6.20 2.40 -2.09
CA GLY A 22 -6.51 3.15 -0.87
C GLY A 22 -5.25 3.58 -0.12
N LEU A 23 -4.29 2.67 0.06
CA LEU A 23 -3.01 2.95 0.70
C LEU A 23 -2.19 4.00 -0.07
N ALA A 24 -2.19 3.94 -1.40
CA ALA A 24 -1.50 4.93 -2.24
C ALA A 24 -2.04 6.35 -2.05
N ARG A 25 -3.35 6.48 -1.81
CA ARG A 25 -4.05 7.76 -1.64
C ARG A 25 -4.14 8.24 -0.19
N HIS A 26 -3.81 7.38 0.78
CA HIS A 26 -4.05 7.67 2.19
C HIS A 26 -3.12 8.81 2.69
N PRO A 27 -3.67 9.85 3.36
CA PRO A 27 -2.91 11.03 3.79
C PRO A 27 -2.08 10.85 5.06
N PHE A 28 -2.00 9.63 5.59
CA PHE A 28 -1.24 9.31 6.79
C PHE A 28 -0.09 8.37 6.50
N ASP A 29 0.91 8.38 7.37
CA ASP A 29 2.04 7.45 7.34
C ASP A 29 1.58 6.00 7.17
N MET A 30 2.21 5.28 6.23
CA MET A 30 1.99 3.85 6.14
C MET A 30 2.50 3.16 7.40
N THR A 31 1.71 2.24 7.95
CA THR A 31 2.13 1.42 9.10
C THR A 31 3.15 0.35 8.67
N GLY A 32 3.86 -0.23 9.63
CA GLY A 32 4.76 -1.36 9.36
C GLY A 32 4.07 -2.56 8.70
N SER A 33 2.84 -2.88 9.12
CA SER A 33 1.99 -3.92 8.56
C SER A 33 1.59 -3.61 7.11
N GLN A 34 1.27 -2.35 6.81
CA GLN A 34 0.95 -1.89 5.45
C GLN A 34 2.17 -1.96 4.53
N VAL A 35 3.35 -1.55 5.01
CA VAL A 35 4.61 -1.69 4.25
C VAL A 35 4.89 -3.15 3.93
N ARG A 36 4.76 -4.05 4.92
CA ARG A 36 4.92 -5.49 4.73
C ARG A 36 3.91 -6.05 3.72
N PHE A 37 2.66 -5.62 3.79
CA PHE A 37 1.60 -6.03 2.86
C PHE A 37 1.96 -5.65 1.42
N VAL A 38 2.36 -4.39 1.18
CA VAL A 38 2.77 -3.93 -0.15
C VAL A 38 3.98 -4.72 -0.66
N ARG A 39 5.01 -4.90 0.17
CA ARG A 39 6.20 -5.68 -0.22
C ARG A 39 5.85 -7.11 -0.60
N ASN A 40 5.01 -7.77 0.20
CA ASN A 40 4.59 -9.14 -0.07
C ASN A 40 3.76 -9.24 -1.36
N TRP A 41 2.88 -8.26 -1.63
CA TRP A 41 2.12 -8.21 -2.88
C TRP A 41 3.04 -8.05 -4.11
N LEU A 42 4.12 -7.28 -3.98
CA LEU A 42 5.16 -7.14 -5.01
C LEU A 42 6.05 -8.38 -5.15
N GLY A 43 5.95 -9.37 -4.24
CA GLY A 43 6.76 -10.58 -4.26
C GLY A 43 8.23 -10.37 -3.91
N LEU A 44 8.57 -9.32 -3.14
CA LEU A 44 9.96 -8.93 -2.88
C LEU A 44 10.46 -9.31 -1.49
N THR A 45 11.75 -9.64 -1.40
CA THR A 45 12.46 -9.70 -0.12
C THR A 45 12.66 -8.31 0.47
N GLN A 46 12.94 -8.22 1.77
CA GLN A 46 13.24 -6.93 2.43
C GLN A 46 14.46 -6.24 1.80
N THR A 47 15.43 -7.01 1.31
CA THR A 47 16.65 -6.50 0.66
C THR A 47 16.34 -5.91 -0.71
N GLU A 48 15.58 -6.61 -1.56
CA GLU A 48 15.17 -6.13 -2.88
C GLU A 48 14.27 -4.90 -2.78
N PHE A 49 13.34 -4.92 -1.83
CA PHE A 49 12.47 -3.79 -1.55
C PHE A 49 13.25 -2.55 -1.13
N GLY A 50 14.23 -2.72 -0.23
CA GLY A 50 15.12 -1.64 0.17
C GLY A 50 15.91 -1.08 -1.02
N LYS A 51 16.51 -1.96 -1.83
CA LYS A 51 17.26 -1.58 -3.03
C LYS A 51 16.39 -0.78 -4.01
N ARG A 52 15.13 -1.18 -4.23
CA ARG A 52 14.20 -0.48 -5.14
C ARG A 52 13.79 0.90 -4.65
N LEU A 53 13.70 1.09 -3.33
CA LEU A 53 13.39 2.38 -2.71
C LEU A 53 14.65 3.22 -2.40
N GLY A 54 15.84 2.74 -2.76
CA GLY A 54 17.10 3.44 -2.47
C GLY A 54 17.46 3.48 -0.98
N VAL A 55 16.99 2.52 -0.20
CA VAL A 55 17.23 2.42 1.26
C VAL A 55 17.92 1.12 1.64
N THR A 56 18.43 1.05 2.87
CA THR A 56 19.11 -0.15 3.37
C THR A 56 18.11 -1.21 3.83
N HIS A 57 18.49 -2.48 3.73
CA HIS A 57 17.70 -3.60 4.27
C HIS A 57 17.28 -3.40 5.75
N PRO A 58 18.17 -2.97 6.67
CA PRO A 58 17.78 -2.69 8.06
C PRO A 58 16.70 -1.61 8.21
N ALA A 59 16.61 -0.64 7.30
CA ALA A 59 15.55 0.36 7.33
C ALA A 59 14.18 -0.31 7.11
N VAL A 60 14.08 -1.20 6.12
CA VAL A 60 12.85 -1.97 5.84
C VAL A 60 12.47 -2.85 7.03
N VAL A 61 13.45 -3.56 7.62
CA VAL A 61 13.23 -4.36 8.84
C VAL A 61 12.66 -3.50 9.97
N LYS A 62 13.23 -2.29 10.18
CA LYS A 62 12.77 -1.37 11.22
C LYS A 62 11.33 -0.93 10.98
N TRP A 63 10.97 -0.55 9.74
CA TRP A 63 9.62 -0.14 9.40
C TRP A 63 8.61 -1.25 9.63
N GLU A 64 8.87 -2.46 9.15
CA GLU A 64 7.93 -3.58 9.30
C GLU A 64 7.79 -4.06 10.75
N LYS A 65 8.80 -3.83 11.59
CA LYS A 65 8.73 -4.11 13.03
C LYS A 65 7.76 -3.19 13.78
N MET A 66 7.39 -2.04 13.20
CA MET A 66 6.41 -1.13 13.80
C MET A 66 4.99 -1.71 13.82
N GLY A 67 4.71 -2.79 13.09
CA GLY A 67 3.38 -3.40 13.07
C GLY A 67 2.31 -2.40 12.65
N ASP A 68 1.27 -2.22 13.45
CA ASP A 68 0.17 -1.31 13.13
C ASP A 68 0.46 0.16 13.50
N GLU A 69 1.65 0.45 13.99
CA GLU A 69 2.13 1.82 14.16
C GLU A 69 2.74 2.38 12.88
N GLY A 70 2.74 3.71 12.74
CA GLY A 70 3.37 4.42 11.63
C GLY A 70 4.84 4.03 11.45
N SER A 71 5.23 3.71 10.21
CA SER A 71 6.59 3.29 9.86
C SER A 71 7.66 4.36 10.10
N ARG A 72 7.26 5.64 10.19
CA ARG A 72 8.15 6.81 10.27
C ARG A 72 9.15 6.89 9.11
N MET A 73 8.74 6.39 7.94
CA MET A 73 9.47 6.61 6.69
C MET A 73 9.55 8.12 6.41
N ASN A 74 10.67 8.59 5.87
CA ASN A 74 10.77 9.98 5.42
C ASN A 74 9.80 10.23 4.24
N LEU A 75 9.44 11.50 4.04
CA LEU A 75 8.47 11.93 3.04
C LEU A 75 8.81 11.45 1.62
N SER A 76 10.07 11.54 1.21
CA SER A 76 10.52 11.14 -0.12
C SER A 76 10.29 9.64 -0.37
N THR A 77 10.68 8.79 0.58
CA THR A 77 10.45 7.35 0.51
C THR A 77 8.96 7.03 0.52
N GLN A 78 8.17 7.73 1.32
CA GLN A 78 6.72 7.56 1.36
C GLN A 78 6.03 7.91 0.05
N ARG A 79 6.47 8.98 -0.63
CA ARG A 79 5.98 9.36 -1.96
C ARG A 79 6.40 8.34 -3.01
N GLU A 80 7.67 7.95 -3.02
CA GLU A 80 8.21 6.96 -3.98
C GLU A 80 7.45 5.64 -3.90
N LEU A 81 7.22 5.11 -2.68
CA LEU A 81 6.48 3.87 -2.50
C LEU A 81 5.04 3.98 -3.05
N ARG A 82 4.35 5.09 -2.79
CA ARG A 82 2.98 5.29 -3.28
C ARG A 82 2.92 5.45 -4.80
N LEU A 83 3.84 6.20 -5.38
CA LEU A 83 3.94 6.34 -6.84
C LEU A 83 4.24 5.00 -7.49
N TRP A 84 5.10 4.20 -6.88
CA TRP A 84 5.38 2.86 -7.38
C TRP A 84 4.17 1.93 -7.28
N ILE A 85 3.40 1.95 -6.18
CA ILE A 85 2.13 1.21 -6.10
C ILE A 85 1.22 1.58 -7.28
N LEU A 86 1.08 2.87 -7.59
CA LEU A 86 0.25 3.32 -8.70
C LEU A 86 0.76 2.86 -10.07
N ASP A 87 2.07 2.95 -10.28
CA ASP A 87 2.73 2.47 -11.50
C ASP A 87 2.46 0.98 -11.75
N GLN A 88 2.40 0.16 -10.69
CA GLN A 88 2.08 -1.27 -10.80
C GLN A 88 0.58 -1.56 -10.99
N LEU A 89 -0.31 -0.64 -10.59
CA LEU A 89 -1.76 -0.86 -10.61
C LEU A 89 -2.45 -0.29 -11.85
N LEU A 90 -1.99 0.87 -12.32
CA LEU A 90 -2.67 1.69 -13.33
C LEU A 90 -2.07 1.43 -14.71
N ALA A 91 -2.88 0.89 -15.61
CA ALA A 91 -2.47 0.62 -16.98
C ALA A 91 -2.56 1.85 -17.91
N LYS A 92 -3.27 2.91 -17.49
CA LYS A 92 -3.50 4.11 -18.30
C LYS A 92 -2.78 5.33 -17.72
N ASP A 93 -2.07 6.05 -18.59
CA ASP A 93 -1.28 7.23 -18.22
C ASP A 93 -2.11 8.35 -17.57
N ASP A 94 -3.34 8.57 -18.01
CA ASP A 94 -4.18 9.65 -17.45
C ASP A 94 -4.64 9.36 -16.03
N ASP A 95 -4.90 8.08 -15.72
CA ASP A 95 -5.17 7.65 -14.35
C ASP A 95 -3.95 7.87 -13.47
N PHE A 96 -2.77 7.45 -13.94
CA PHE A 96 -1.52 7.67 -13.22
C PHE A 96 -1.26 9.16 -12.97
N ARG A 97 -1.38 10.01 -13.99
CA ARG A 97 -1.17 11.47 -13.88
C ARG A 97 -2.10 12.11 -12.87
N ARG A 98 -3.36 11.67 -12.80
CA ARG A 98 -4.33 12.19 -11.82
C ARG A 98 -3.88 11.86 -10.40
N GLU A 99 -3.52 10.61 -10.15
CA GLU A 99 -3.09 10.17 -8.81
C GLU A 99 -1.72 10.75 -8.42
N PHE A 100 -0.80 10.89 -9.39
CA PHE A 100 0.50 11.53 -9.20
C PHE A 100 0.36 12.94 -8.63
N ARG A 101 -0.54 13.76 -9.19
CA ARG A 101 -0.76 15.14 -8.71
C ARG A 101 -1.19 15.18 -7.25
N VAL A 102 -2.08 14.27 -6.85
CA VAL A 102 -2.55 14.14 -5.48
C VAL A 102 -1.37 13.83 -4.56
N ILE A 103 -0.67 12.72 -4.79
CA ILE A 103 0.47 12.28 -3.97
C ILE A 103 1.57 13.34 -3.88
N HIS A 104 1.88 14.01 -4.99
CA HIS A 104 2.96 14.99 -5.03
C HIS A 104 2.65 16.23 -4.18
N SER A 105 1.37 16.61 -4.06
CA SER A 105 0.91 17.75 -3.25
C SER A 105 0.70 17.45 -1.76
N MET A 106 0.80 16.19 -1.34
CA MET A 106 0.46 15.78 0.03
C MET A 106 1.63 15.91 0.99
N ASP A 107 1.35 16.46 2.17
CA ASP A 107 2.19 16.33 3.36
C ASP A 107 1.54 15.29 4.28
N TYR A 108 2.26 14.20 4.56
CA TYR A 108 1.71 13.08 5.32
C TYR A 108 1.74 13.34 6.82
N ALA A 109 0.60 13.12 7.47
CA ALA A 109 0.49 13.22 8.91
C ALA A 109 0.99 11.93 9.60
N HIS A 110 1.60 12.09 10.78
CA HIS A 110 2.10 10.98 11.60
C HIS A 110 0.98 10.26 12.39
N SER A 111 -0.26 10.73 12.30
CA SER A 111 -1.42 10.11 12.97
C SER A 111 -1.80 8.80 12.26
N THR A 112 -2.35 7.84 12.99
CA THR A 112 -2.92 6.62 12.39
C THR A 112 -4.43 6.73 12.38
N GLU A 113 -5.03 6.90 11.20
CA GLU A 113 -6.48 6.73 11.01
C GLU A 113 -6.80 5.44 10.27
N LEU A 114 -7.98 4.89 10.57
CA LEU A 114 -8.48 3.69 9.90
C LEU A 114 -8.84 4.02 8.46
N LEU A 115 -8.21 3.32 7.52
CA LEU A 115 -8.57 3.36 6.12
C LEU A 115 -9.93 2.65 5.95
N LYS A 116 -10.97 3.45 5.70
CA LYS A 116 -12.33 2.95 5.49
C LYS A 116 -12.53 2.59 4.02
N PHE A 117 -13.03 1.40 3.76
CA PHE A 117 -13.40 0.94 2.42
C PHE A 117 -14.91 0.69 2.35
N ASP A 118 -15.53 1.09 1.25
CA ASP A 118 -16.87 0.64 0.90
C ASP A 118 -16.75 -0.70 0.14
N ILE A 119 -17.21 -1.78 0.79
CA ILE A 119 -17.17 -3.15 0.24
C ILE A 119 -17.98 -3.25 -1.05
N SER A 120 -19.01 -2.41 -1.23
CA SER A 120 -19.85 -2.39 -2.44
C SER A 120 -19.02 -2.10 -3.70
N SER A 121 -17.97 -1.28 -3.56
CA SER A 121 -17.05 -0.97 -4.66
C SER A 121 -16.11 -2.13 -5.03
N VAL A 122 -15.81 -3.02 -4.08
CA VAL A 122 -14.97 -4.21 -4.29
C VAL A 122 -15.76 -5.30 -4.98
N LEU A 123 -17.02 -5.50 -4.56
CA LEU A 123 -17.91 -6.52 -5.12
C LEU A 123 -18.39 -6.19 -6.54
N ALA A 124 -18.46 -4.91 -6.92
CA ALA A 124 -18.82 -4.50 -8.27
C ALA A 124 -17.70 -4.71 -9.32
N ALA A 125 -16.47 -4.99 -8.87
CA ALA A 125 -15.30 -5.23 -9.71
C ALA A 125 -14.89 -6.71 -9.82
N ALA A 126 -15.60 -7.60 -9.09
CA ALA A 126 -15.45 -9.05 -9.12
C ALA A 126 -16.50 -9.69 -10.04
#